data_AF-A0AAY4EG23-F1
#
_entry.id   AF-A0AAY4EG23-F1
#
_cell.length_a   1.000
_cell.length_b   1.000
_cell.length_c   1.000
_cell.angle_alpha   90.00
_cell.angle_beta   90.00
_cell.angle_gamma   90.00
#
_symmetry.space_group_name_H-M   'P 1'
#
loop_
_entity.id
_entity.type
_entity.pdbx_description
1 polymer ?
#
loop_
_entity_poly.entity_id
_entity_poly.type
_entity_poly.pdbx_seq_one_letter_code
_entity_poly.pdbx_strand_id
1 'polypeptide(L)'
;MDEQALLGLNPNADACYRQRALAYFEQLKESQDAWEVCAEALAKGIYSDDHVKFFCFQVLEHQIKYRHGALSALQQQLIRETLMKWLQSQVTPTPKTY
;
A
#
# COMPACT_ATOMS: atom_id res chain seq x y z
N MET A 1 -8.27 -4.81 3.28
CA MET A 1 -7.84 -3.56 3.96
C MET A 1 -9.05 -3.01 4.72
N ASP A 2 -8.89 -2.49 5.94
CA ASP A 2 -10.01 -1.90 6.69
C ASP A 2 -10.44 -0.56 6.06
N GLU A 3 -11.60 -0.54 5.42
CA GLU A 3 -12.14 0.63 4.71
C GLU A 3 -12.44 1.81 5.65
N GLN A 4 -12.80 1.56 6.91
CA GLN A 4 -13.05 2.63 7.89
C GLN A 4 -11.76 3.31 8.31
N ALA A 5 -10.66 2.56 8.39
CA ALA A 5 -9.34 3.14 8.61
C ALA A 5 -8.88 3.97 7.40
N LEU A 6 -9.22 3.56 6.17
CA LEU A 6 -8.88 4.32 4.96
C LEU A 6 -9.60 5.67 4.88
N LEU A 7 -10.83 5.78 5.41
CA LEU A 7 -11.53 7.07 5.49
C LEU A 7 -10.73 8.11 6.28
N GLY A 8 -9.99 7.69 7.31
CA GLY A 8 -9.13 8.57 8.10
C GLY A 8 -7.84 9.02 7.39
N LEU A 9 -7.49 8.44 6.24
CA LEU A 9 -6.38 8.92 5.41
C LEU A 9 -6.76 10.13 4.56
N ASN A 10 -8.06 10.44 4.46
CA ASN A 10 -8.52 11.64 3.78
C ASN A 10 -8.16 12.89 4.61
N PRO A 11 -7.56 13.93 4.03
CA PRO A 11 -7.20 15.17 4.75
C PRO A 11 -8.40 15.88 5.37
N ASN A 12 -9.61 15.66 4.84
CA ASN A 12 -10.85 16.22 5.36
C ASN A 12 -11.50 15.34 6.45
N ALA A 13 -10.88 14.23 6.86
CA ALA A 13 -11.44 13.33 7.85
C ALA A 13 -11.34 13.89 9.28
N ASP A 14 -12.37 13.62 10.09
CA ASP A 14 -12.38 14.02 11.50
C ASP A 14 -11.17 13.45 12.24
N ALA A 15 -10.77 14.15 13.32
CA ALA A 15 -9.64 13.75 14.15
C ALA A 15 -9.75 12.31 14.67
N CYS A 16 -10.98 11.83 14.97
CA CYS A 16 -11.25 10.47 15.40
C CYS A 16 -10.91 9.43 14.31
N TYR A 17 -11.33 9.67 13.07
CA TYR A 17 -11.01 8.78 11.94
C TYR A 17 -9.52 8.79 11.63
N ARG A 18 -8.86 9.96 11.67
CA ARG A 18 -7.41 10.07 11.50
C ARG A 18 -6.64 9.26 12.53
N GLN A 19 -7.03 9.35 13.81
CA GLN A 19 -6.38 8.60 14.88
C GLN A 19 -6.54 7.08 14.68
N ARG A 20 -7.71 6.65 14.19
CA ARG A 20 -7.96 5.26 13.85
C ARG A 20 -7.15 4.78 12.64
N ALA A 21 -6.99 5.62 11.61
CA ALA A 21 -6.12 5.32 10.47
C ALA A 21 -4.65 5.15 10.89
N LEU A 22 -4.17 6.01 11.79
CA LEU A 22 -2.81 5.91 12.35
C LEU A 22 -2.62 4.65 13.19
N ALA A 23 -3.59 4.29 14.04
CA ALA A 23 -3.51 3.06 14.82
C ALA A 23 -3.47 1.81 13.91
N TYR A 24 -4.31 1.79 12.88
CA TYR A 24 -4.29 0.74 11.87
C TYR A 24 -2.96 0.69 11.10
N PHE A 25 -2.35 1.84 10.83
CA PHE A 25 -1.04 1.91 10.20
C PHE A 25 0.06 1.27 11.03
N GLU A 26 0.11 1.58 12.33
CA GLU A 26 1.11 1.01 13.22
C GLU A 26 0.95 -0.50 13.30
N GLN A 27 -0.29 -1.00 13.40
CA GLN A 27 -0.57 -2.44 13.35
C GLN A 27 -0.08 -3.09 12.04
N LEU A 28 -0.27 -2.43 10.90
CA LEU A 28 0.23 -2.94 9.61
C LEU A 28 1.76 -2.93 9.54
N LYS A 29 2.45 -1.99 10.18
CA LYS A 29 3.92 -2.01 10.25
C LYS A 29 4.44 -3.11 11.16
N GLU A 30 3.74 -3.39 12.25
CA GLU A 30 4.15 -4.42 13.20
C GLU A 30 3.89 -5.83 12.67
N SER A 31 2.87 -5.99 11.82
CA SER A 31 2.49 -7.26 11.22
C SER A 31 3.49 -7.73 10.15
N GLN A 32 3.76 -9.03 10.13
CA GLN A 32 4.72 -9.64 9.21
C GLN A 32 4.14 -9.84 7.80
N ASP A 33 2.81 -9.94 7.68
CA ASP A 33 2.10 -10.27 6.44
C ASP A 33 1.27 -9.10 5.90
N ALA A 34 1.18 -8.00 6.65
CA ALA A 34 0.42 -6.81 6.29
C ALA A 34 0.87 -6.15 4.97
N TRP A 35 2.12 -6.34 4.58
CA TRP A 35 2.63 -5.86 3.30
C TRP A 35 1.90 -6.50 2.11
N GLU A 36 1.40 -7.74 2.25
CA GLU A 36 0.64 -8.43 1.19
C GLU A 36 -0.66 -7.69 0.89
N VAL A 37 -1.34 -7.20 1.93
CA VAL A 37 -2.58 -6.42 1.79
C VAL A 37 -2.31 -5.10 1.05
N CYS A 38 -1.21 -4.43 1.36
CA CYS A 38 -0.79 -3.20 0.68
C CYS A 38 -0.36 -3.47 -0.78
N ALA A 39 0.38 -4.55 -1.01
CA ALA A 39 0.82 -5.00 -2.33
C ALA A 39 -0.39 -5.35 -3.21
N GLU A 40 -1.33 -6.11 -2.69
CA GLU A 40 -2.55 -6.50 -3.40
C GLU A 40 -3.43 -5.28 -3.71
N ALA A 41 -3.59 -4.35 -2.76
CA ALA A 41 -4.32 -3.11 -2.95
C ALA A 41 -3.74 -2.26 -4.08
N LEU A 42 -2.40 -2.16 -4.17
CA LEU A 42 -1.71 -1.48 -5.26
C LEU A 42 -1.87 -2.24 -6.58
N ALA A 43 -1.62 -3.55 -6.59
CA ALA A 43 -1.69 -4.39 -7.80
C ALA A 43 -3.08 -4.38 -8.45
N LYS A 44 -4.14 -4.48 -7.63
CA LYS A 44 -5.53 -4.43 -8.10
C LYS A 44 -5.99 -3.01 -8.45
N GLY A 45 -5.25 -1.98 -8.04
CA GLY A 45 -5.61 -0.58 -8.30
C GLY A 45 -6.99 -0.21 -7.72
N ILE A 46 -7.42 -0.87 -6.63
CA ILE A 46 -8.78 -0.73 -6.06
C ILE A 46 -9.01 0.71 -5.57
N TYR A 47 -7.93 1.34 -5.09
CA TYR A 47 -7.98 2.68 -4.52
C TYR A 47 -7.39 3.70 -5.49
N SER A 48 -8.23 4.61 -5.97
CA SER A 48 -7.82 5.76 -6.77
C SER A 48 -7.20 6.88 -5.93
N ASP A 49 -7.47 6.91 -4.63
CA ASP A 49 -6.98 7.92 -3.69
C ASP A 49 -5.45 7.88 -3.51
N ASP A 50 -4.80 9.01 -3.76
CA ASP A 50 -3.33 9.09 -3.66
C ASP A 50 -2.82 8.91 -2.23
N HIS A 51 -3.62 9.30 -1.24
CA HIS A 51 -3.29 9.08 0.18
C HIS A 51 -3.21 7.60 0.52
N VAL A 52 -4.12 6.78 -0.02
CA VAL A 52 -4.13 5.33 0.19
C VAL A 52 -2.95 4.67 -0.53
N LYS A 53 -2.63 5.12 -1.76
CA LYS A 53 -1.45 4.62 -2.49
C LYS A 53 -0.16 4.95 -1.73
N PHE A 54 0.00 6.20 -1.31
CA PHE A 54 1.17 6.65 -0.55
C PHE A 54 1.34 5.83 0.73
N PHE A 55 0.24 5.57 1.43
CA PHE A 55 0.22 4.71 2.59
C PHE A 55 0.68 3.28 2.30
N CYS A 56 0.15 2.65 1.25
CA CYS A 56 0.58 1.30 0.83
C CYS A 56 2.09 1.27 0.54
N PHE A 57 2.61 2.28 -0.17
CA PHE A 57 4.05 2.39 -0.41
C PHE A 57 4.85 2.57 0.87
N GLN A 58 4.34 3.34 1.83
CA GLN A 58 5.02 3.59 3.09
C GLN A 58 5.10 2.32 3.96
N VAL A 59 4.05 1.48 3.97
CA VAL A 59 4.09 0.15 4.62
C VAL A 59 5.12 -0.75 3.93
N LEU A 60 5.09 -0.81 2.60
CA LEU A 60 6.03 -1.62 1.82
C LEU A 60 7.47 -1.18 2.02
N GLU A 61 7.76 0.13 1.96
CA GLU A 61 9.09 0.69 2.21
C GLU A 61 9.57 0.32 3.62
N HIS A 62 8.71 0.47 4.63
CA HIS A 62 9.08 0.13 6.00
C HIS A 62 9.43 -1.36 6.15
N GLN A 63 8.63 -2.25 5.53
CA GLN A 63 8.89 -3.69 5.58
C GLN A 63 10.18 -4.08 4.84
N ILE A 64 10.44 -3.48 3.67
CA ILE A 64 11.70 -3.68 2.95
C ILE A 64 12.87 -3.11 3.74
N LYS A 65 12.72 -1.99 4.44
CA LYS A 65 13.84 -1.30 5.12
C LYS A 65 14.20 -1.93 6.46
N TYR A 66 13.21 -2.29 7.26
CA TYR A 66 13.42 -2.77 8.63
C TYR A 66 13.28 -4.28 8.77
N ARG A 67 12.54 -4.94 7.86
CA ARG A 67 12.27 -6.38 7.92
C ARG A 67 12.75 -7.17 6.70
N HIS A 68 13.60 -6.59 5.85
CA HIS A 68 14.17 -7.28 4.67
C HIS A 68 14.74 -8.65 5.00
N GLY A 69 15.52 -8.74 6.09
CA GLY A 69 16.18 -9.98 6.51
C GLY A 69 15.24 -11.02 7.10
N ALA A 70 14.02 -10.61 7.49
CA ALA A 70 12.96 -11.50 7.96
C ALA A 70 12.03 -11.97 6.83
N LEU A 71 12.10 -11.30 5.66
CA LEU A 71 11.35 -11.70 4.46
C LEU A 71 12.10 -12.81 3.73
N SER A 72 11.36 -13.84 3.32
CA SER A 72 11.92 -14.88 2.44
C SER A 72 12.23 -14.31 1.05
N ALA A 73 13.13 -14.99 0.32
CA ALA A 73 13.47 -14.61 -1.06
C ALA A 73 12.23 -14.51 -1.97
N LEU A 74 11.24 -15.37 -1.75
CA LEU A 74 9.97 -15.35 -2.47
C LEU A 74 9.17 -14.07 -2.17
N GLN A 75 9.08 -13.67 -0.91
CA GLN A 75 8.37 -12.45 -0.51
C GLN A 75 9.04 -11.19 -1.06
N GLN A 76 10.38 -11.13 -1.03
CA GLN A 76 11.14 -10.04 -1.65
C GLN A 76 10.87 -9.94 -3.16
N GLN A 77 10.82 -11.08 -3.84
CA GLN A 77 10.49 -11.14 -5.27
C GLN A 77 9.05 -10.67 -5.53
N LEU A 78 8.08 -11.12 -4.73
CA LEU A 78 6.66 -10.72 -4.84
C LEU A 78 6.47 -9.21 -4.67
N ILE A 79 7.16 -8.61 -3.68
CA ILE A 79 7.13 -7.16 -3.48
C ILE A 79 7.66 -6.44 -4.72
N ARG A 80 8.81 -6.87 -5.24
CA ARG A 80 9.42 -6.28 -6.44
C ARG A 80 8.52 -6.43 -7.66
N GLU A 81 7.96 -7.61 -7.91
CA GLU A 81 7.04 -7.85 -9.02
C GLU A 81 5.79 -6.98 -8.92
N THR A 82 5.22 -6.84 -7.73
CA THR A 82 4.07 -5.98 -7.48
C THR A 82 4.37 -4.52 -7.82
N LEU A 83 5.49 -3.99 -7.32
CA LEU A 83 5.89 -2.61 -7.60
C LEU A 83 6.14 -2.39 -9.09
N MET A 84 6.79 -3.33 -9.77
CA MET A 84 7.05 -3.25 -11.22
C MET A 84 5.75 -3.31 -12.03
N LYS A 85 4.82 -4.21 -11.68
CA LYS A 85 3.49 -4.29 -12.32
C LYS A 85 2.70 -3.00 -12.11
N TRP A 86 2.72 -2.46 -10.90
CA TRP A 86 2.06 -1.19 -10.60
C TRP A 86 2.65 -0.04 -11.43
N LEU A 87 3.99 0.07 -11.46
CA LEU A 87 4.69 1.08 -12.28
C LEU A 87 4.36 0.93 -13.77
N GLN A 88 4.36 -0.29 -14.30
CA GLN A 88 3.96 -0.55 -15.68
C GLN A 88 2.52 -0.09 -15.94
N SER A 89 1.60 -0.36 -15.02
CA SER A 89 0.22 0.12 -15.13
C SER A 89 0.10 1.65 -15.12
N GLN A 90 1.00 2.37 -14.45
CA GLN A 90 1.01 3.84 -14.47
C GLN A 90 1.63 4.40 -15.77
N VAL A 91 2.62 3.70 -16.33
CA VAL A 91 3.43 4.18 -17.46
C VAL A 91 2.84 3.79 -18.81
N THR A 92 2.03 2.72 -18.90
CA THR A 92 1.45 2.30 -20.18
C THR A 92 0.42 3.33 -20.62
N PRO A 93 0.66 4.12 -21.68
CA PRO A 93 -0.33 5.06 -22.17
C PRO A 93 -1.53 4.27 -22.69
N THR A 94 -2.72 4.60 -22.20
CA THR A 94 -3.97 4.14 -22.82
C THR A 94 -3.89 4.43 -24.32
N PRO A 95 -4.06 3.44 -25.21
CA PRO A 95 -4.05 3.69 -26.64
C PRO A 95 -5.13 4.72 -26.93
N LYS A 96 -4.73 5.90 -27.43
CA LYS A 96 -5.65 6.92 -27.93
C LYS A 96 -6.32 6.32 -29.17
N THR A 97 -7.52 5.78 -29.01
CA THR A 97 -8.43 5.50 -30.12
C THR A 97 -8.79 6.84 -30.76
N TYR A 98 -8.20 7.10 -31.93
CA TYR A 98 -8.59 8.15 -32.87
C TYR A 98 -9.72 7.64 -33.77
#